data_AF-A0A815QLF6-F1
#
_entry.id   AF-A0A815QLF6-F1
#
_cell.length_a   1.000
_cell.length_b   1.000
_cell.length_c   1.000
_cell.angle_alpha   90.00
_cell.angle_beta   90.00
_cell.angle_gamma   90.00
#
_symmetry.space_group_name_H-M   'P 1'
#
loop_
_entity.id
_entity.type
_entity.pdbx_description
1 polymer ?
#
loop_
_entity_poly.entity_id
_entity_poly.type
_entity_poly.pdbx_seq_one_letter_code
_entity_poly.pdbx_strand_id
1 'polypeptide(L)'
;EFAIHASKIIDLCFDEDEQFATELLTTKSRLYFNYNPLQLAEENHCRSFLATKTVQKHLDLQWYGEIDDYGNDKTFISLVVILN
;
A
#
# COMPACT_ATOMS: atom_id res chain seq x y z
N GLU A 1 10.90 -15.82 2.01
CA GLU A 1 10.46 -16.01 3.42
C GLU A 1 10.14 -14.69 4.11
N PHE A 2 11.08 -13.74 4.22
CA PHE A 2 10.84 -12.46 4.90
C PHE A 2 9.65 -11.64 4.37
N ALA A 3 9.48 -11.55 3.04
CA ALA A 3 8.33 -10.87 2.43
C ALA A 3 6.98 -11.49 2.83
N ILE A 4 6.92 -12.81 3.03
CA ILE A 4 5.70 -13.51 3.47
C ILE A 4 5.39 -13.15 4.92
N HIS A 5 6.40 -13.05 5.79
CA HIS A 5 6.20 -12.62 7.16
C HIS A 5 5.75 -11.16 7.25
N ALA A 6 6.40 -10.25 6.50
CA ALA A 6 6.00 -8.86 6.42
C ALA A 6 4.54 -8.71 5.95
N SER A 7 4.13 -9.53 4.97
CA SER A 7 2.75 -9.57 4.47
C SER A 7 1.74 -9.95 5.56
N LYS A 8 2.05 -10.99 6.33
CA LYS A 8 1.19 -11.42 7.45
C LYS A 8 1.10 -10.39 8.56
N ILE A 9 2.21 -9.71 8.86
CA ILE A 9 2.25 -8.69 9.91
C ILE A 9 1.38 -7.49 9.53
N ILE A 10 1.50 -6.98 8.31
CA ILE A 10 0.72 -5.80 7.90
C ILE A 10 -0.78 -6.09 7.81
N ASP A 11 -1.14 -7.31 7.38
CA ASP A 11 -2.53 -7.77 7.37
C ASP A 11 -3.10 -7.92 8.79
N LEU A 12 -2.30 -8.42 9.73
CA LEU A 12 -2.70 -8.52 11.14
C LEU A 12 -2.84 -7.14 11.79
N CYS A 13 -1.93 -6.20 11.51
CA CYS A 13 -2.07 -4.82 11.98
C CYS A 13 -3.36 -4.18 11.45
N PHE A 14 -3.72 -4.46 10.21
CA PHE A 14 -4.91 -3.91 9.58
C PHE A 14 -6.21 -4.46 10.17
N ASP A 15 -6.24 -5.75 10.50
CA ASP A 15 -7.41 -6.37 11.15
C ASP A 15 -7.68 -5.79 12.55
N GLU A 16 -6.64 -5.35 13.25
CA GLU A 16 -6.76 -4.73 14.58
C GLU A 16 -7.01 -3.22 14.51
N ASP A 17 -6.30 -2.51 13.63
CA ASP A 17 -6.41 -1.06 13.44
C ASP A 17 -6.04 -0.67 12.00
N GLU A 18 -7.06 -0.50 11.17
CA GLU A 18 -6.94 -0.12 9.76
C GLU A 18 -6.20 1.21 9.57
N GLN A 19 -6.45 2.21 10.42
CA GLN A 19 -5.81 3.51 10.30
C GLN A 19 -4.31 3.39 10.60
N PHE A 20 -3.96 2.74 11.71
CA PHE A 20 -2.58 2.51 12.09
C PHE A 20 -1.81 1.73 11.02
N ALA A 21 -2.39 0.66 10.48
CA ALA A 21 -1.74 -0.14 9.44
C ALA A 21 -1.49 0.67 8.16
N THR A 22 -2.42 1.56 7.80
CA THR A 22 -2.30 2.45 6.65
C THR A 22 -1.23 3.52 6.88
N GLU A 23 -1.15 4.10 8.08
CA GLU A 23 -0.08 5.01 8.46
C GLU A 23 1.28 4.30 8.44
N LEU A 24 1.35 3.06 8.92
CA LEU A 24 2.57 2.26 8.92
C LEU A 24 3.11 2.02 7.50
N LEU A 25 2.24 1.76 6.52
CA LEU A 25 2.62 1.57 5.10
C LEU A 25 3.34 2.78 4.49
N THR A 26 3.00 3.99 4.94
CA THR A 26 3.50 5.25 4.37
C THR A 26 4.57 5.91 5.24
N THR A 27 4.74 5.43 6.48
CA THR A 27 5.73 5.94 7.44
C THR A 27 7.15 5.64 6.99
N LYS A 28 7.96 6.70 6.89
CA LYS A 28 9.37 6.61 6.50
C LYS A 28 10.23 6.10 7.64
N SER A 29 11.04 5.08 7.35
CA SER A 29 12.01 4.55 8.31
C SER A 29 13.37 5.20 8.15
N ARG A 30 13.93 5.72 9.24
CA ARG A 30 15.31 6.24 9.28
C ARG A 30 16.36 5.15 9.03
N LEU A 31 16.00 3.89 9.25
CA LEU A 31 16.91 2.74 9.08
C LEU A 31 17.11 2.36 7.61
N TYR A 32 16.18 2.75 6.74
CA TYR A 32 16.19 2.38 5.33
C TYR A 32 16.18 3.63 4.46
N PHE A 33 17.15 4.53 4.66
CA PHE A 33 17.31 5.74 3.84
C PHE A 33 16.03 6.60 3.69
N ASN A 34 15.17 6.62 4.72
CA ASN A 34 13.86 7.27 4.71
C ASN A 34 12.84 6.70 3.70
N TYR A 35 12.99 5.45 3.30
CA TYR A 35 11.97 4.71 2.57
C TYR A 35 10.84 4.29 3.50
N ASN A 36 9.62 4.30 2.98
CA ASN A 36 8.49 3.64 3.62
C ASN A 36 8.35 2.18 3.12
N PRO A 37 7.54 1.35 3.81
CA PRO A 37 7.33 -0.04 3.41
C PRO A 37 6.88 -0.22 1.94
N LEU A 38 6.03 0.66 1.41
CA LEU A 38 5.58 0.56 0.01
C LEU A 38 6.73 0.77 -0.98
N GLN A 39 7.53 1.81 -0.77
CA GLN A 39 8.68 2.11 -1.62
C GLN A 39 9.71 0.97 -1.58
N LEU A 40 10.00 0.42 -0.39
CA LEU A 40 10.89 -0.75 -0.27
C LEU A 40 10.34 -1.98 -1.01
N ALA A 41 9.02 -2.21 -0.93
CA ALA A 41 8.39 -3.33 -1.60
C ALA A 41 8.40 -3.19 -3.12
N GLU A 42 8.23 -1.96 -3.64
CA GLU A 42 8.31 -1.65 -5.06
C GLU A 42 9.73 -1.86 -5.61
N GLU A 43 10.75 -1.26 -4.98
CA GLU A 43 12.14 -1.35 -5.42
C GLU A 43 12.68 -2.79 -5.44
N ASN A 44 12.20 -3.64 -4.54
CA ASN A 44 12.62 -5.04 -4.44
C ASN A 44 11.68 -6.00 -5.17
N HIS A 45 10.69 -5.50 -5.90
CA HIS A 45 9.69 -6.30 -6.59
C HIS A 45 9.01 -7.34 -5.68
N CYS A 46 8.70 -6.95 -4.44
CA CYS A 46 8.08 -7.80 -3.43
C CYS A 46 6.59 -8.01 -3.71
N ARG A 47 6.27 -8.72 -4.81
CA ARG A 47 4.90 -8.94 -5.30
C ARG A 47 3.95 -9.48 -4.24
N SER A 48 4.42 -10.38 -3.37
CA SER A 48 3.59 -10.95 -2.30
C SER A 48 3.14 -9.91 -1.28
N PHE A 49 3.99 -8.92 -0.96
CA PHE A 49 3.66 -7.84 -0.04
C PHE A 49 2.72 -6.83 -0.70
N LEU A 50 2.99 -6.48 -1.96
CA LEU A 50 2.14 -5.58 -2.74
C LEU A 50 0.73 -6.15 -2.97
N ALA A 51 0.61 -7.48 -3.03
CA ALA A 51 -0.66 -8.18 -3.19
C ALA A 51 -1.44 -8.39 -1.87
N THR A 52 -0.97 -7.88 -0.74
CA THR A 52 -1.70 -7.98 0.54
C THR A 52 -3.00 -7.20 0.51
N LYS A 53 -4.00 -7.65 1.28
CA LYS A 53 -5.29 -6.95 1.37
C LYS A 53 -5.10 -5.52 1.86
N THR A 54 -4.18 -5.29 2.80
CA THR A 54 -3.90 -3.96 3.36
C THR A 54 -3.33 -3.02 2.31
N VAL A 55 -2.36 -3.48 1.51
CA VAL A 55 -1.79 -2.65 0.44
C VAL A 55 -2.81 -2.38 -0.64
N GLN A 56 -3.57 -3.40 -1.09
CA GLN A 56 -4.60 -3.21 -2.10
C GLN A 56 -5.70 -2.26 -1.61
N LYS A 57 -6.14 -2.37 -0.35
CA LYS A 57 -7.11 -1.45 0.25
C LYS A 57 -6.58 -0.03 0.33
N HIS A 58 -5.31 0.15 0.72
CA HIS A 58 -4.68 1.46 0.73
C HIS A 58 -4.63 2.06 -0.68
N LEU A 59 -4.23 1.28 -1.69
CA LEU A 59 -4.20 1.73 -3.09
C LEU A 59 -5.61 2.06 -3.61
N ASP A 60 -6.62 1.26 -3.28
CA ASP A 60 -8.02 1.55 -3.59
C ASP A 60 -8.46 2.88 -2.94
N LEU A 61 -8.11 3.11 -1.67
CA LEU A 61 -8.44 4.38 -1.00
C LEU A 61 -7.71 5.58 -1.61
N GLN A 62 -6.46 5.42 -2.04
CA GLN A 62 -5.75 6.47 -2.78
C GLN A 62 -6.38 6.69 -4.16
N TRP A 63 -6.87 5.63 -4.79
CA TRP A 63 -7.55 5.67 -6.08
C TRP A 63 -8.89 6.41 -6.00
N TYR A 64 -9.71 6.11 -4.99
CA TYR A 64 -10.99 6.77 -4.76
C TYR A 64 -10.85 8.11 -4.01
N GLY A 65 -9.73 8.35 -3.33
CA GLY A 65 -9.45 9.55 -2.56
C GLY A 65 -9.23 10.82 -3.40
N GLU A 66 -9.21 10.71 -4.73
CA GLU A 66 -9.25 11.85 -5.66
C GLU A 66 -10.64 12.11 -6.27
N ILE A 67 -11.67 11.39 -5.82
CA ILE A 67 -13.07 11.72 -6.08
C ILE A 67 -13.62 12.24 -4.75
N ASP A 68 -13.85 13.55 -4.65
CA ASP A 68 -14.56 14.10 -3.49
C ASP A 68 -15.97 13.50 -3.37
N ASP A 69 -16.62 13.66 -2.21
CA ASP A 69 -18.01 13.25 -1.98
C ASP A 69 -19.04 13.81 -3.00
N TYR A 70 -18.58 14.64 -3.95
CA TYR A 70 -19.35 15.31 -5.00
C TYR A 70 -19.03 14.81 -6.42
N GLY A 71 -18.15 13.83 -6.59
CA GLY A 71 -17.89 13.21 -7.89
C GLY A 71 -16.98 14.02 -8.82
N ASN A 72 -16.18 14.97 -8.32
CA ASN A 72 -15.27 15.74 -9.17
C ASN A 72 -13.90 15.05 -9.33
N ASP A 73 -13.69 14.54 -10.54
CA ASP A 73 -12.54 13.76 -10.99
C ASP A 73 -11.31 14.66 -11.24
N LYS A 74 -10.17 14.37 -10.59
CA LYS A 74 -8.87 14.91 -10.97
C LYS A 74 -7.89 13.79 -11.32
N THR A 75 -8.07 13.22 -12.51
CA THR A 75 -7.02 12.59 -13.33
C THR A 75 -6.93 11.06 -13.19
N PHE A 76 -7.77 10.42 -14.00
CA PHE A 76 -7.73 9.01 -14.39
C PHE A 76 -6.34 8.58 -14.94
N ILE A 77 -5.54 7.83 -14.17
CA ILE A 77 -4.39 7.06 -14.69
C ILE A 77 -4.66 5.57 -14.54
N SER A 78 -5.30 5.02 -15.57
CA SER A 78 -5.55 3.59 -15.80
C SER A 78 -4.29 2.71 -15.63
N LEU A 79 -4.25 1.88 -14.57
CA LEU A 79 -3.29 0.78 -14.41
C LEU A 79 -3.78 -0.49 -15.14
N VAL A 80 -3.42 -0.60 -16.43
CA VAL A 80 -3.43 -1.86 -17.21
C VAL A 80 -2.01 -2.48 -17.18
N VAL A 81 -1.33 -2.48 -16.02
CA VAL A 81 0.09 -2.89 -15.95
C VAL A 81 0.38 -3.93 -14.84
N ILE A 82 -0.63 -4.65 -14.33
CA ILE A 82 -0.42 -5.81 -13.44
C ILE A 82 -0.95 -7.13 -14.06
N LEU A 83 -1.04 -7.18 -15.39
CA LEU A 83 -1.25 -8.44 -16.13
C LEU A 83 -0.35 -8.46 -17.38
N ASN A 84 0.94 -8.67 -17.17
CA ASN A 84 1.87 -9.33 -18.10
C ASN A 84 3.10 -9.84 -17.34
#